data_AF-A0A5K1D8U1-F1
#
_entry.id   AF-A0A5K1D8U1-F1
#
_cell.length_a   1.000
_cell.length_b   1.000
_cell.length_c   1.000
_cell.angle_alpha   90.00
_cell.angle_beta   90.00
_cell.angle_gamma   90.00
#
_symmetry.space_group_name_H-M   'P 1'
#
loop_
_entity.id
_entity.type
_entity.pdbx_description
1 polymer ?
#
loop_
_entity_poly.entity_id
_entity_poly.type
_entity_poly.pdbx_seq_one_letter_code
_entity_poly.pdbx_strand_id
1 'polypeptide(L)' 'VTKGGYCEVGVQTYGGGLWHTWFDRDLTVAGRLIIKEKDDAYRHMLVKVGGPILRVPTLAIHLD' A
#
# COMPACT_ATOMS: atom_id res chain seq x y z
N VAL A 1 -3.11 -6.50 9.18
CA VAL A 1 -3.17 -6.56 10.66
C VAL A 1 -4.28 -5.64 11.10
N THR A 2 -5.11 -6.02 12.07
CA THR A 2 -6.17 -5.12 12.58
C THR A 2 -5.71 -4.45 13.87
N LYS A 3 -5.68 -3.12 13.89
CA LYS A 3 -5.30 -2.33 15.06
C LYS A 3 -6.21 -1.12 15.18
N GLY A 4 -6.74 -0.85 16.38
CA GLY A 4 -7.66 0.28 16.60
C GLY A 4 -8.91 0.27 15.72
N GLY A 5 -9.32 -0.90 15.19
CA GLY A 5 -10.44 -1.04 14.25
C GLY A 5 -10.09 -0.82 12.77
N TYR A 6 -8.82 -0.53 12.44
CA TYR A 6 -8.36 -0.29 11.06
C TYR A 6 -7.63 -1.50 10.49
N CYS A 7 -7.82 -1.76 9.19
CA CYS A 7 -7.06 -2.77 8.46
C CYS A 7 -5.77 -2.15 7.92
N GLU A 8 -4.64 -2.55 8.49
CA GLU A 8 -3.32 -2.02 8.15
C GLU A 8 -2.56 -2.97 7.22
N VAL A 9 -1.74 -2.37 6.35
CA VAL A 9 -0.82 -3.04 5.44
C VAL A 9 0.61 -2.62 5.79
N GLY A 10 1.46 -3.60 6.10
CA GLY A 10 2.89 -3.35 6.31
C GLY A 10 3.57 -2.95 5.00
N VAL A 11 4.39 -1.90 5.03
CA VAL A 11 5.11 -1.37 3.87
C VAL A 11 6.62 -1.39 4.12
N GLN A 12 7.40 -1.43 3.03
CA GLN A 12 8.85 -1.31 3.09
C GLN A 12 9.28 -0.07 2.30
N THR A 13 10.11 0.77 2.91
CA THR A 13 10.70 1.94 2.25
C THR A 13 11.71 1.52 1.21
N TYR A 14 11.62 2.10 0.02
CA TYR A 14 12.57 1.86 -1.06
C TYR A 14 13.27 3.18 -1.45
N GLY A 15 14.60 3.19 -1.43
CA GLY A 15 15.41 4.38 -1.71
C GLY A 15 15.41 5.42 -0.58
N GLY A 16 15.86 6.64 -0.89
CA GLY A 16 15.96 7.77 0.05
C GLY A 16 14.79 8.75 -0.07
N GLY A 17 13.56 8.26 0.02
CA GLY A 17 12.35 9.08 -0.12
C GLY A 17 12.20 10.13 0.98
N LEU A 18 11.59 11.27 0.65
CA LEU A 18 11.16 12.28 1.63
C LEU A 18 9.87 11.81 2.32
N TRP A 19 9.98 10.91 3.29
CA TRP A 19 8.85 10.15 3.85
C TRP A 19 7.72 11.00 4.43
N HIS A 20 8.02 12.18 4.96
CA HIS A 20 6.99 13.08 5.47
C HIS A 20 5.97 13.49 4.39
N THR A 21 6.36 13.54 3.12
CA THR A 21 5.47 13.91 2.00
C THR A 21 4.41 12.85 1.67
N TRP A 22 4.56 11.63 2.19
CA TRP A 22 3.64 10.50 1.99
C TRP A 22 2.43 10.55 2.94
N PHE A 23 2.54 11.31 4.03
CA PHE A 23 1.45 11.48 4.96
C PHE A 23 0.30 12.26 4.33
N ASP A 24 -0.92 11.91 4.73
CA ASP A 24 -2.18 12.53 4.30
C ASP A 24 -2.39 12.58 2.78
N ARG A 25 -1.80 11.61 2.08
CA ARG A 25 -2.03 11.39 0.66
C ARG A 25 -3.05 10.30 0.42
N ASP A 26 -3.83 10.50 -0.63
CA ASP A 26 -4.70 9.48 -1.21
C ASP A 26 -3.84 8.51 -2.03
N LEU A 27 -3.49 7.38 -1.43
CA LEU A 27 -2.57 6.41 -1.99
C LEU A 27 -3.31 5.24 -2.65
N THR A 28 -2.69 4.69 -3.68
CA THR A 28 -3.16 3.46 -4.34
C THR A 28 -2.01 2.50 -4.56
N VAL A 29 -2.34 1.28 -5.00
CA VAL A 29 -1.37 0.22 -5.25
C VAL A 29 -1.32 -0.09 -6.74
N ALA A 30 -0.10 -0.21 -7.25
CA ALA A 30 0.18 -0.72 -8.59
C ALA A 30 1.41 -1.62 -8.54
N GLY A 31 1.48 -2.60 -9.42
CA GLY A 31 2.61 -3.53 -9.44
C GLY A 31 2.37 -4.75 -10.32
N ARG A 32 3.09 -5.81 -10.01
CA ARG A 32 3.06 -7.08 -10.72
C ARG A 32 2.61 -8.21 -9.80
N LEU A 33 1.65 -8.99 -10.26
CA LEU A 33 1.21 -10.23 -9.64
C LEU A 33 1.81 -11.43 -10.39
N ILE A 34 2.10 -12.49 -9.64
CA ILE A 34 2.43 -13.81 -10.16
C ILE A 34 1.29 -14.71 -9.76
N ILE A 35 0.55 -15.22 -10.75
CA ILE A 35 -0.64 -16.04 -10.53
C ILE A 35 -0.31 -17.48 -10.93
N LYS A 36 -0.60 -18.42 -10.02
CA LYS A 36 -0.52 -19.85 -10.32
C LYS A 36 -1.75 -20.26 -11.13
N GLU A 37 -1.54 -20.80 -12.31
CA GLU A 37 -2.58 -21.34 -13.18
C GLU A 37 -2.84 -22.82 -12.84
N LYS A 38 -3.91 -23.41 -13.40
CA LYS A 38 -4.34 -24.78 -13.08
C LYS A 38 -3.33 -25.86 -13.49
N ASP A 39 -2.53 -25.61 -14.52
CA ASP A 39 -1.59 -26.57 -15.10
C ASP A 39 -0.17 -26.46 -14.51
N ASP A 40 -0.04 -25.99 -13.27
CA ASP A 40 1.24 -25.71 -12.58
C ASP A 40 2.13 -24.65 -13.27
N ALA A 41 1.57 -23.92 -14.22
CA ALA A 41 2.20 -22.78 -14.86
C ALA A 41 2.02 -21.48 -14.03
N TYR A 42 2.91 -20.51 -14.23
CA TYR A 42 2.82 -19.18 -13.62
C TYR A 42 2.65 -18.11 -14.69
N ARG A 43 1.77 -17.15 -14.44
CA ARG A 43 1.55 -15.99 -15.31
C ARG A 43 1.81 -14.68 -14.58
N HIS A 44 2.44 -13.74 -15.28
CA HIS A 44 2.61 -12.37 -14.82
C HIS A 44 1.44 -11.50 -15.24
N MET A 45 0.94 -10.69 -14.31
CA MET A 45 -0.11 -9.70 -14.59
C MET A 45 0.26 -8.37 -13.95
N LEU A 46 0.03 -7.27 -14.67
CA LEU A 46 0.12 -5.93 -14.08
C LEU A 46 -1.22 -5.58 -13.42
N VAL A 47 -1.15 -4.97 -12.25
CA VAL A 47 -2.31 -4.49 -11.51
C VAL A 47 -2.15 -3.00 -11.22
N LYS A 48 -3.25 -2.27 -11.34
CA LYS A 48 -3.41 -0.91 -10.83
C LYS A 48 -4.81 -0.78 -10.29
N VAL A 49 -4.94 -0.41 -9.03
CA VAL A 49 -6.25 -0.16 -8.43
C VAL A 49 -6.74 1.22 -8.85
N GLY A 50 -7.95 1.28 -9.43
CA GLY A 50 -8.57 2.52 -9.91
C GLY A 50 -9.22 3.31 -8.77
N GLY A 51 -8.45 3.74 -7.77
CA GLY A 51 -8.95 4.55 -6.67
C GLY A 51 -7.99 4.60 -5.47
N PRO A 52 -8.16 5.59 -4.57
CA PRO A 52 -7.35 5.67 -3.36
C PRO A 52 -7.89 4.70 -2.30
N ILE A 53 -7.09 3.68 -2.01
CA ILE A 53 -7.44 2.60 -1.08
C ILE A 53 -6.55 2.56 0.16
N LEU A 54 -5.52 3.40 0.21
CA LEU A 54 -4.55 3.47 1.30
C LEU A 54 -4.34 4.92 1.72
N ARG A 55 -4.01 5.11 3.00
CA ARG A 55 -3.64 6.40 3.57
C ARG A 55 -2.70 6.23 4.75
N VAL A 56 -1.76 7.15 4.91
CA VAL A 56 -0.91 7.27 6.11
C VAL A 56 -1.30 8.58 6.82
N PRO A 57 -2.20 8.54 7.81
CA PRO A 57 -2.68 9.76 8.45
C PRO A 57 -1.60 10.37 9.38
N THR A 58 -1.53 11.70 9.43
CA THR A 58 -0.75 12.37 10.49
C THR A 58 -1.45 12.26 11.84
N LEU A 59 -0.66 12.31 12.91
CA LEU A 59 -1.19 12.50 14.25
C LEU A 59 -1.70 13.94 14.37
N ALA A 60 -2.80 14.13 15.09
CA ALA A 60 -3.30 15.47 15.38
C ALA A 60 -2.23 16.29 16.13
N ILE A 61 -2.02 17.54 15.70
CA ILE A 61 -0.99 18.45 16.25
C ILE A 61 -1.06 18.62 17.77
N HIS A 62 -2.23 18.46 18.38
CA HIS A 62 -2.42 18.62 19.82
C HIS A 62 -1.84 17.46 20.66
N LEU A 63 -1.50 16.34 20.01
CA LEU A 63 -1.08 15.09 20.63
C LEU A 63 0.37 14.71 20.29
N ASP A 64 1.07 15.60 19.58
CA ASP A 64 2.47 15.44 19.17
C ASP A 64 3.43 16.01 20.23
#